data_AF-A0A3N9MYI5-F1
#
_entry.id   AF-A0A3N9MYI5-F1
#
_cell.length_a   1.000
_cell.length_b   1.000
_cell.length_c   1.000
_cell.angle_alpha   90.00
_cell.angle_beta   90.00
_cell.angle_gamma   90.00
#
_symmetry.space_group_name_H-M   'P 1'
#
loop_
_entity.id
_entity.type
_entity.pdbx_description
1 polymer ?
#
loop_
_entity_poly.entity_id
_entity_poly.type
_entity_poly.pdbx_seq_one_letter_code
_entity_poly.pdbx_strand_id
1 'polypeptide(L)'
;MKKIFSIALIIVFMSTAQAQLFNGSKDLIYTQKAKNHNPGVFSFYTDFNYYSKDSKLIDEISGVKKTYNLMAGNVVFAYGFFNHFDVSLGFRYYQVTNRETDPNVPDDLFLSMRIGSFSFGDNHFYHGFVLGSRFPTAAQYNYPLAEYASGSIEFGVTYAFSFYSNKNLPYRFFNLHANLGYWNHNEKGKVFSFGENLELEADHPSQEFRMALAFAFPTEYVEYRMELTGMLYLQKPHGFIYSAEEYAFLTPSIRIGILSWLSVDLGGDIRLSPEREWTTAEIPPAFPAGSGITSSYPDWKVHFGINIKYNFKENRGGEGFTRYQKSARQKVEMEQTLIDEIENTKKRQKEVEELKKLRKETEEEIQNLKRVFGE
;
A
#
# COMPACT_ATOMS: atom_id res chain seq x y z
N MET A 1 4.96 -14.87 -31.56
CA MET A 1 4.19 -15.07 -30.31
C MET A 1 4.85 -16.07 -29.35
N LYS A 2 4.90 -17.39 -29.61
CA LYS A 2 5.45 -18.38 -28.65
C LYS A 2 6.82 -18.01 -28.03
N LYS A 3 7.80 -17.54 -28.81
CA LYS A 3 9.12 -17.12 -28.30
C LYS A 3 9.09 -15.92 -27.32
N ILE A 4 8.15 -14.99 -27.47
CA ILE A 4 7.99 -13.86 -26.53
C ILE A 4 7.40 -14.35 -25.21
N PHE A 5 6.45 -15.29 -25.28
CA PHE A 5 5.90 -15.96 -24.10
C PHE A 5 6.99 -16.74 -23.35
N SER A 6 7.89 -17.44 -24.06
CA SER A 6 9.04 -18.12 -23.45
C SER A 6 10.03 -17.15 -22.80
N ILE A 7 10.32 -15.98 -23.40
CA ILE A 7 11.20 -14.98 -22.78
C ILE A 7 10.55 -14.35 -21.54
N ALA A 8 9.25 -14.04 -21.60
CA ALA A 8 8.50 -13.58 -20.43
C ALA A 8 8.47 -14.65 -19.32
N LEU A 9 8.32 -15.93 -19.66
CA LEU A 9 8.38 -17.03 -18.71
C LEU A 9 9.78 -17.20 -18.10
N ILE A 10 10.85 -17.04 -18.89
CA ILE A 10 12.23 -17.11 -18.40
C ILE A 10 12.56 -15.93 -17.46
N ILE A 11 12.05 -14.73 -17.74
CA ILE A 11 12.15 -13.57 -16.83
C ILE A 11 11.37 -13.80 -15.52
N VAL A 12 10.28 -14.58 -15.56
CA VAL A 12 9.50 -14.98 -14.37
C VAL A 12 10.14 -16.16 -13.61
N PHE A 13 11.10 -16.88 -14.20
CA PHE A 13 11.75 -18.07 -13.61
C PHE A 13 13.22 -17.86 -13.19
N MET A 14 13.77 -16.65 -13.31
CA MET A 14 15.07 -16.33 -12.70
C MET A 14 14.86 -15.74 -11.29
N SER A 15 15.08 -16.60 -10.30
CA SER A 15 15.12 -16.26 -8.88
C SER A 15 16.15 -15.15 -8.59
N THR A 16 15.93 -14.22 -7.66
CA THR A 16 16.32 -14.35 -6.22
C THR A 16 15.85 -13.12 -5.37
N ALA A 17 15.54 -13.29 -4.07
CA ALA A 17 14.30 -12.71 -3.47
C ALA A 17 14.40 -11.79 -2.20
N GLN A 18 13.30 -11.09 -1.80
CA GLN A 18 13.01 -9.96 -0.83
C GLN A 18 12.91 -8.45 -1.28
N ALA A 19 13.03 -7.46 -0.36
CA ALA A 19 12.62 -6.02 -0.24
C ALA A 19 11.37 -5.76 0.62
N GLN A 20 11.33 -4.75 1.49
CA GLN A 20 10.02 -4.12 1.78
C GLN A 20 9.58 -3.33 0.55
N LEU A 21 8.37 -3.59 0.03
CA LEU A 21 7.80 -2.75 -1.01
C LEU A 21 7.58 -1.36 -0.46
N PHE A 22 8.22 -0.36 -1.04
CA PHE A 22 7.76 0.99 -0.83
C PHE A 22 6.34 1.15 -1.35
N ASN A 23 5.45 1.53 -0.46
CA ASN A 23 4.08 1.83 -0.79
C ASN A 23 4.01 3.13 -1.59
N GLY A 24 3.26 3.10 -2.68
CA GLY A 24 3.13 4.24 -3.57
C GLY A 24 2.13 5.27 -3.04
N SER A 25 2.14 6.46 -3.62
CA SER A 25 1.29 7.60 -3.28
C SER A 25 -0.24 7.36 -3.13
N LYS A 26 -0.77 6.25 -3.63
CA LYS A 26 -2.20 5.88 -3.52
C LYS A 26 -2.47 4.93 -2.36
N ASP A 27 -1.47 4.17 -1.97
CA ASP A 27 -1.50 3.11 -0.97
C ASP A 27 -1.57 3.71 0.44
N LEU A 28 -1.63 2.84 1.45
CA LEU A 28 -1.45 3.19 2.85
C LEU A 28 0.05 3.02 3.22
N ILE A 29 0.45 3.10 4.48
CA ILE A 29 1.88 3.04 4.87
C ILE A 29 2.45 1.65 4.54
N TYR A 30 1.71 0.58 4.85
CA TYR A 30 2.13 -0.80 4.58
C TYR A 30 1.16 -1.58 3.69
N THR A 31 -0.11 -1.19 3.65
CA THR A 31 -1.15 -1.90 2.90
C THR A 31 -1.31 -1.38 1.47
N GLN A 32 -1.05 -2.25 0.50
CA GLN A 32 -1.12 -2.02 -0.94
C GLN A 32 -2.56 -2.15 -1.46
N LYS A 33 -3.09 -1.10 -2.09
CA LYS A 33 -4.44 -1.12 -2.69
C LYS A 33 -4.45 -1.92 -4.00
N ALA A 34 -5.50 -2.67 -4.26
CA ALA A 34 -5.63 -3.49 -5.48
C ALA A 34 -5.84 -2.67 -6.76
N LYS A 35 -6.19 -1.38 -6.65
CA LYS A 35 -6.35 -0.46 -7.78
C LYS A 35 -4.99 0.06 -8.28
N ASN A 36 -4.85 0.11 -9.60
CA ASN A 36 -3.68 0.67 -10.24
C ASN A 36 -3.75 2.21 -10.32
N HIS A 37 -2.61 2.84 -10.61
CA HIS A 37 -2.61 4.26 -10.99
C HIS A 37 -3.33 4.44 -12.32
N ASN A 38 -4.12 5.50 -12.46
CA ASN A 38 -4.77 5.83 -13.73
C ASN A 38 -3.70 6.07 -14.82
N PRO A 39 -3.92 5.66 -16.08
CA PRO A 39 -2.95 5.83 -17.15
C PRO A 39 -2.51 7.29 -17.36
N GLY A 40 -1.21 7.55 -17.28
CA GLY A 40 -0.64 8.90 -17.38
C GLY A 40 -0.56 9.66 -16.05
N VAL A 41 -1.02 9.07 -14.93
CA VAL A 41 -0.72 9.59 -13.60
C VAL A 41 0.66 9.14 -13.18
N PHE A 42 1.53 10.13 -12.99
CA PHE A 42 2.77 10.02 -12.25
C PHE A 42 2.51 10.41 -10.80
N SER A 43 3.29 9.84 -9.89
CA SER A 43 3.31 10.32 -8.52
C SER A 43 4.68 10.16 -7.88
N PHE A 44 5.00 11.13 -7.05
CA PHE A 44 6.13 11.15 -6.15
C PHE A 44 5.61 10.99 -4.71
N TYR A 45 6.24 10.14 -3.93
CA TYR A 45 5.96 9.96 -2.52
C TYR A 45 7.28 9.94 -1.75
N THR A 46 7.34 10.64 -0.63
CA THR A 46 8.41 10.48 0.36
C THR A 46 7.84 9.80 1.59
N ASP A 47 8.66 9.03 2.28
CA ASP A 47 8.40 8.58 3.65
C ASP A 47 9.65 8.83 4.48
N PHE A 48 9.51 9.63 5.53
CA PHE A 48 10.52 9.75 6.58
C PHE A 48 9.98 9.05 7.83
N ASN A 49 10.74 8.07 8.32
CA ASN A 49 10.37 7.36 9.53
C ASN A 49 11.46 7.44 10.61
N TYR A 50 11.02 7.50 11.86
CA TYR A 50 11.85 7.74 13.03
C TYR A 50 11.44 6.88 14.22
N TYR A 51 12.44 6.35 14.93
CA TYR A 51 12.31 5.71 16.23
C TYR A 51 13.49 6.10 17.12
N SER A 52 13.26 6.11 18.43
CA SER A 52 14.30 6.33 19.43
C SER A 52 14.00 5.57 20.72
N LYS A 53 15.04 5.02 21.36
CA LYS A 53 14.95 4.38 22.68
C LYS A 53 16.23 4.66 23.47
N ASP A 54 16.07 5.20 24.68
CA ASP A 54 17.17 5.41 25.61
C ASP A 54 17.64 4.07 26.19
N SER A 55 18.95 3.84 26.16
CA SER A 55 19.57 2.73 26.86
C SER A 55 19.33 2.82 28.37
N LYS A 56 19.05 1.68 28.99
CA LYS A 56 19.06 1.52 30.45
C LYS A 56 20.49 1.57 31.02
N LEU A 57 21.51 1.28 30.20
CA LEU A 57 22.92 1.47 30.55
C LEU A 57 23.32 2.94 30.41
N ILE A 58 24.03 3.41 31.43
CA ILE A 58 24.78 4.67 31.42
C ILE A 58 26.15 4.35 30.81
N ASP A 59 26.62 5.18 29.89
CA ASP A 59 27.99 5.12 29.39
C ASP A 59 28.95 5.58 30.50
N GLU A 60 29.89 4.72 30.90
CA GLU A 60 30.81 4.95 32.01
C GLU A 60 31.77 6.13 31.78
N ILE A 61 32.02 6.50 30.51
CA ILE A 61 32.94 7.59 30.14
C ILE A 61 32.22 8.93 30.12
N SER A 62 31.01 9.00 29.55
CA SER A 62 30.25 10.25 29.44
C SER A 62 29.31 10.52 30.62
N GLY A 63 28.94 9.51 31.40
CA GLY A 63 27.92 9.60 32.45
C GLY A 63 26.49 9.78 31.91
N VAL A 64 26.29 9.66 30.59
CA VAL A 64 25.01 9.87 29.91
C VAL A 64 24.44 8.53 29.43
N LYS A 65 23.11 8.41 29.36
CA LYS A 65 22.46 7.26 28.73
C LYS A 65 22.66 7.31 27.22
N LYS A 66 23.15 6.24 26.61
CA LYS A 66 23.24 6.14 25.15
C LYS A 66 21.85 6.01 24.54
N THR A 67 21.42 6.96 23.73
CA THR A 67 20.18 6.85 22.94
C THR A 67 20.45 6.09 21.64
N TYR A 68 19.59 5.13 21.30
CA TYR A 68 19.60 4.45 20.00
C TYR A 68 18.48 5.00 19.12
N ASN A 69 18.82 5.41 17.91
CA ASN A 69 17.89 5.97 16.94
C ASN A 69 17.85 5.12 15.67
N LEU A 70 16.66 5.02 15.09
CA LEU A 70 16.47 4.72 13.67
C LEU A 70 15.96 6.00 13.00
N MET A 71 16.61 6.41 11.92
CA MET A 71 16.09 7.42 11.00
C MET A 71 16.23 6.89 9.59
N ALA A 72 15.14 6.81 8.82
CA ALA A 72 15.20 6.43 7.41
C ALA A 72 14.39 7.38 6.54
N GLY A 73 14.98 7.76 5.39
CA GLY A 73 14.37 8.62 4.38
C GLY A 73 14.20 7.87 3.06
N ASN A 74 12.96 7.74 2.62
CA ASN A 74 12.54 6.97 1.46
C ASN A 74 11.90 7.87 0.41
N VAL A 75 12.13 7.57 -0.87
CA VAL A 75 11.50 8.23 -2.02
C VAL A 75 10.95 7.18 -2.97
N VAL A 76 9.78 7.45 -3.54
CA VAL A 76 9.07 6.56 -4.47
C VAL A 76 8.52 7.36 -5.64
N PHE A 77 8.85 6.93 -6.85
CA PHE A 77 8.24 7.39 -8.09
C PHE A 77 7.35 6.27 -8.63
N ALA A 78 6.10 6.56 -8.95
CA ALA A 78 5.18 5.59 -9.54
C ALA A 78 4.51 6.18 -10.79
N TYR A 79 4.26 5.33 -11.79
CA TYR A 79 3.61 5.73 -13.04
C TYR A 79 2.61 4.67 -13.53
N GLY A 80 1.37 5.11 -13.77
CA GLY A 80 0.36 4.29 -14.42
C GLY A 80 0.53 4.29 -15.94
N PHE A 81 0.88 3.15 -16.53
CA PHE A 81 0.93 3.02 -18.00
C PHE A 81 -0.43 2.64 -18.57
N PHE A 82 -1.10 1.65 -17.95
CA PHE A 82 -2.38 1.08 -18.41
C PHE A 82 -3.32 0.85 -17.22
N ASN A 83 -4.63 0.68 -17.47
CA ASN A 83 -5.65 0.52 -16.41
C ASN A 83 -5.34 -0.63 -15.42
N HIS A 84 -4.62 -1.64 -15.91
CA HIS A 84 -4.22 -2.85 -15.17
C HIS A 84 -2.70 -2.96 -14.97
N PHE A 85 -1.94 -1.88 -15.22
CA PHE A 85 -0.47 -1.90 -15.11
C PHE A 85 0.12 -0.57 -14.63
N ASP A 86 0.75 -0.59 -13.46
CA ASP A 86 1.66 0.48 -12.98
C ASP A 86 3.01 -0.07 -12.54
N VAL A 87 4.02 0.79 -12.54
CA VAL A 87 5.38 0.50 -12.06
C VAL A 87 5.77 1.58 -11.07
N SER A 88 6.47 1.21 -10.00
CA SER A 88 7.11 2.17 -9.09
C SER A 88 8.58 1.84 -8.87
N LEU A 89 9.42 2.87 -8.91
CA LEU A 89 10.84 2.84 -8.56
C LEU A 89 10.99 3.65 -7.28
N GLY A 90 11.58 3.07 -6.24
CA GLY A 90 11.92 3.78 -5.01
C GLY A 90 13.37 3.58 -4.62
N PHE A 91 13.87 4.46 -3.76
CA PHE A 91 15.18 4.35 -3.13
C PHE A 91 15.10 4.89 -1.71
N ARG A 92 15.92 4.33 -0.82
CA ARG A 92 16.20 4.95 0.48
C ARG A 92 17.45 5.82 0.32
N TYR A 93 17.29 7.12 0.55
CA TYR A 93 18.36 8.11 0.36
C TYR A 93 19.15 8.39 1.64
N TYR A 94 18.66 7.92 2.78
CA TYR A 94 19.27 8.14 4.08
C TYR A 94 18.85 7.04 5.05
N GLN A 95 19.81 6.46 5.77
CA GLN A 95 19.55 5.62 6.93
C GLN A 95 20.60 5.79 8.02
N VAL A 96 20.17 5.88 9.27
CA VAL A 96 21.01 5.82 10.48
C VAL A 96 20.37 4.88 11.50
N THR A 97 21.18 4.01 12.11
CA THR A 97 20.76 2.96 13.07
C THR A 97 21.59 2.95 14.36
N ASN A 98 22.41 3.98 14.60
CA ASN A 98 23.34 4.13 15.75
C ASN A 98 24.32 2.95 16.00
N ARG A 99 24.46 2.02 15.06
CA ARG A 99 25.45 0.94 15.06
C ARG A 99 26.80 1.41 14.49
N GLU A 100 26.73 2.12 13.37
CA GLU A 100 27.88 2.61 12.59
C GLU A 100 27.98 4.14 12.71
N THR A 101 29.19 4.70 12.58
CA THR A 101 29.42 6.16 12.65
C THR A 101 28.88 6.90 11.44
N ASP A 102 28.88 6.27 10.27
CA ASP A 102 28.46 6.88 9.01
C ASP A 102 27.03 6.48 8.62
N PRO A 103 26.22 7.41 8.08
CA PRO A 103 24.90 7.09 7.54
C PRO A 103 25.03 6.28 6.24
N ASN A 104 24.13 5.32 6.03
CA ASN A 104 24.09 4.58 4.78
C ASN A 104 23.41 5.44 3.69
N VAL A 105 24.21 5.91 2.72
CA VAL A 105 23.81 6.84 1.66
C VAL A 105 24.58 6.55 0.36
N PRO A 106 23.90 6.22 -0.76
CA PRO A 106 22.52 5.76 -0.84
C PRO A 106 22.38 4.37 -0.19
N ASP A 107 21.15 4.05 0.18
CA ASP A 107 20.76 2.70 0.59
C ASP A 107 20.23 1.95 -0.66
N ASP A 108 19.39 0.94 -0.48
CA ASP A 108 18.95 0.06 -1.54
C ASP A 108 17.94 0.68 -2.53
N LEU A 109 17.93 0.12 -3.73
CA LEU A 109 17.01 0.45 -4.82
C LEU A 109 15.86 -0.56 -4.86
N PHE A 110 14.65 -0.07 -5.05
CA PHE A 110 13.42 -0.86 -4.98
C PHE A 110 12.64 -0.70 -6.29
N LEU A 111 12.28 -1.80 -6.94
CA LEU A 111 11.43 -1.83 -8.13
C LEU A 111 10.13 -2.56 -7.81
N SER A 112 9.02 -2.08 -8.35
CA SER A 112 7.72 -2.72 -8.20
C SER A 112 6.88 -2.61 -9.47
N MET A 113 6.05 -3.61 -9.71
CA MET A 113 5.17 -3.73 -10.87
C MET A 113 3.83 -4.28 -10.39
N ARG A 114 2.74 -3.54 -10.62
CA ARG A 114 1.39 -3.92 -10.20
C ARG A 114 0.55 -4.34 -11.37
N ILE A 115 0.02 -5.55 -11.31
CA ILE A 115 -0.92 -6.11 -12.28
C ILE A 115 -2.26 -6.28 -11.55
N GLY A 116 -3.17 -5.31 -11.70
CA GLY A 116 -4.33 -5.17 -10.82
C GLY A 116 -5.49 -4.42 -11.45
N SER A 117 -6.30 -3.75 -10.64
CA SER A 117 -7.62 -3.19 -11.02
C SER A 117 -8.62 -4.20 -11.60
N PHE A 118 -8.40 -5.51 -11.48
CA PHE A 118 -9.41 -6.50 -11.82
C PHE A 118 -10.56 -6.38 -10.83
N SER A 119 -11.81 -6.35 -11.30
CA SER A 119 -12.97 -6.03 -10.47
C SER A 119 -14.04 -7.12 -10.55
N PHE A 120 -14.78 -7.28 -9.45
CA PHE A 120 -15.94 -8.16 -9.37
C PHE A 120 -16.96 -7.63 -8.35
N GLY A 121 -18.15 -8.25 -8.31
CA GLY A 121 -19.26 -7.80 -7.46
C GLY A 121 -19.63 -6.34 -7.73
N ASP A 122 -19.97 -6.03 -8.98
CA ASP A 122 -20.36 -4.68 -9.44
C ASP A 122 -19.39 -3.57 -8.97
N ASN A 123 -18.08 -3.78 -9.21
CA ASN A 123 -17.03 -2.82 -8.88
C ASN A 123 -16.91 -2.45 -7.38
N HIS A 124 -17.48 -3.24 -6.46
CA HIS A 124 -17.19 -3.11 -5.04
C HIS A 124 -15.86 -3.77 -4.65
N PHE A 125 -15.49 -4.86 -5.32
CA PHE A 125 -14.27 -5.61 -5.02
C PHE A 125 -13.25 -5.46 -6.14
N TYR A 126 -11.98 -5.34 -5.76
CA TYR A 126 -10.84 -5.33 -6.65
C TYR A 126 -9.75 -6.25 -6.14
N HIS A 127 -9.01 -6.86 -7.06
CA HIS A 127 -7.85 -7.67 -6.74
C HIS A 127 -6.73 -7.53 -7.79
N GLY A 128 -5.52 -7.95 -7.42
CA GLY A 128 -4.33 -7.90 -8.25
C GLY A 128 -3.10 -8.44 -7.55
N PHE A 129 -1.97 -8.36 -8.23
CA PHE A 129 -0.66 -8.75 -7.71
C PHE A 129 0.32 -7.58 -7.83
N VAL A 130 1.15 -7.39 -6.81
CA VAL A 130 2.34 -6.53 -6.85
C VAL A 130 3.55 -7.45 -6.87
N LEU A 131 4.30 -7.43 -7.97
CA LEU A 131 5.65 -7.96 -8.02
C LEU A 131 6.58 -6.86 -7.51
N GLY A 132 7.56 -7.18 -6.68
CA GLY A 132 8.58 -6.22 -6.28
C GLY A 132 9.95 -6.83 -6.18
N SER A 133 10.96 -5.99 -6.06
CA SER A 133 12.38 -6.32 -6.01
C SER A 133 13.20 -5.28 -5.24
N ARG A 134 14.28 -5.74 -4.61
CA ARG A 134 15.37 -4.92 -4.08
C ARG A 134 16.61 -5.18 -4.91
N PHE A 135 17.45 -4.18 -5.05
CA PHE A 135 18.82 -4.33 -5.51
C PHE A 135 19.74 -3.83 -4.40
N PRO A 136 20.77 -4.61 -4.01
CA PRO A 136 21.65 -4.30 -2.90
C PRO A 136 22.65 -3.22 -3.34
N THR A 137 22.21 -1.96 -3.29
CA THR A 137 23.02 -0.79 -3.62
C THR A 137 23.57 -0.08 -2.38
N ALA A 138 23.09 -0.45 -1.19
CA ALA A 138 23.64 -0.04 0.09
C ALA A 138 25.11 -0.50 0.27
N ALA A 139 25.89 0.31 0.98
CA ALA A 139 27.26 -0.05 1.38
C ALA A 139 27.29 -1.05 2.54
N GLN A 140 26.23 -1.05 3.36
CA GLN A 140 26.04 -1.91 4.52
C GLN A 140 24.71 -2.68 4.42
N TYR A 141 24.49 -3.67 5.27
CA TYR A 141 23.27 -4.49 5.32
C TYR A 141 23.20 -5.21 6.69
N ASN A 142 22.16 -6.01 6.94
CA ASN A 142 21.88 -6.61 8.25
C ASN A 142 21.87 -5.57 9.40
N TYR A 143 20.90 -4.66 9.37
CA TYR A 143 20.75 -3.61 10.37
C TYR A 143 19.83 -4.02 11.51
N PRO A 144 20.13 -3.67 12.77
CA PRO A 144 19.14 -3.70 13.83
C PRO A 144 18.17 -2.51 13.68
N LEU A 145 16.96 -2.67 14.21
CA LEU A 145 15.84 -1.70 14.19
C LEU A 145 15.25 -1.39 12.81
N ALA A 146 15.83 -1.91 11.72
CA ALA A 146 15.27 -1.84 10.38
C ALA A 146 14.80 -3.24 9.91
N GLU A 147 14.02 -3.25 8.84
CA GLU A 147 13.68 -4.49 8.15
C GLU A 147 14.90 -5.19 7.58
N TYR A 148 14.79 -6.53 7.45
CA TYR A 148 15.93 -7.33 7.02
C TYR A 148 16.42 -6.89 5.63
N ALA A 149 17.73 -6.65 5.55
CA ALA A 149 18.48 -6.38 4.34
C ALA A 149 19.52 -7.50 4.19
N SER A 150 19.36 -8.34 3.17
CA SER A 150 20.25 -9.48 2.91
C SER A 150 21.60 -9.07 2.32
N GLY A 151 21.69 -7.87 1.75
CA GLY A 151 22.82 -7.46 0.91
C GLY A 151 22.92 -8.23 -0.41
N SER A 152 21.83 -8.90 -0.83
CA SER A 152 21.72 -9.71 -2.05
C SER A 152 20.60 -9.17 -2.95
N ILE A 153 20.44 -9.69 -4.18
CA ILE A 153 19.29 -9.30 -5.01
C ILE A 153 18.03 -9.90 -4.42
N GLU A 154 17.00 -9.05 -4.35
CA GLU A 154 15.76 -9.40 -3.71
C GLU A 154 14.51 -9.21 -4.64
N PHE A 155 13.44 -9.99 -4.44
CA PHE A 155 12.11 -10.09 -5.10
C PHE A 155 10.96 -10.55 -4.17
N GLY A 156 9.71 -10.16 -4.45
CA GLY A 156 8.54 -10.80 -3.86
C GLY A 156 7.26 -10.63 -4.67
N VAL A 157 6.22 -11.35 -4.27
CA VAL A 157 4.87 -11.25 -4.82
C VAL A 157 3.87 -11.01 -3.70
N THR A 158 3.08 -9.95 -3.84
CA THR A 158 2.01 -9.59 -2.91
C THR A 158 0.67 -9.63 -3.63
N TYR A 159 -0.20 -10.55 -3.23
CA TYR A 159 -1.62 -10.47 -3.59
C TYR A 159 -2.25 -9.27 -2.87
N ALA A 160 -2.99 -8.46 -3.60
CA ALA A 160 -3.70 -7.31 -3.08
C ALA A 160 -5.19 -7.45 -3.34
N PHE A 161 -5.98 -7.26 -2.28
CA PHE A 161 -7.44 -7.25 -2.29
C PHE A 161 -7.94 -5.91 -1.77
N SER A 162 -9.07 -5.42 -2.29
CA SER A 162 -9.68 -4.18 -1.83
C SER A 162 -11.19 -4.19 -2.00
N PHE A 163 -11.89 -3.87 -0.94
CA PHE A 163 -13.33 -3.63 -0.90
C PHE A 163 -13.61 -2.13 -0.73
N TYR A 164 -14.55 -1.62 -1.51
CA TYR A 164 -15.06 -0.26 -1.44
C TYR A 164 -16.56 -0.32 -1.13
N SER A 165 -16.99 0.26 -0.02
CA SER A 165 -18.42 0.26 0.36
C SER A 165 -19.30 1.03 -0.64
N ASN A 166 -18.73 2.00 -1.37
CA ASN A 166 -19.37 2.69 -2.48
C ASN A 166 -18.47 2.66 -3.73
N LYS A 167 -18.91 1.99 -4.79
CA LYS A 167 -18.18 1.86 -6.06
C LYS A 167 -17.97 3.19 -6.80
N ASN A 168 -18.93 4.11 -6.70
CA ASN A 168 -18.96 5.39 -7.41
C ASN A 168 -18.13 6.47 -6.69
N LEU A 169 -18.11 6.44 -5.36
CA LEU A 169 -17.43 7.42 -4.50
C LEU A 169 -16.45 6.76 -3.50
N PRO A 170 -15.44 6.00 -3.98
CA PRO A 170 -14.51 5.26 -3.13
C PRO A 170 -13.62 6.14 -2.22
N TYR A 171 -13.64 7.46 -2.41
CA TYR A 171 -12.91 8.44 -1.59
C TYR A 171 -13.83 9.25 -0.66
N ARG A 172 -15.04 8.75 -0.35
CA ARG A 172 -15.99 9.37 0.60
C ARG A 172 -16.65 8.38 1.55
N PHE A 173 -16.38 7.09 1.40
CA PHE A 173 -16.99 6.01 2.17
C PHE A 173 -15.93 4.99 2.58
N PHE A 174 -16.26 4.19 3.58
CA PHE A 174 -15.40 3.16 4.16
C PHE A 174 -14.82 2.20 3.12
N ASN A 175 -13.53 1.90 3.26
CA ASN A 175 -12.80 0.92 2.44
C ASN A 175 -12.04 -0.06 3.33
N LEU A 176 -11.89 -1.28 2.82
CA LEU A 176 -11.08 -2.33 3.43
C LEU A 176 -10.05 -2.83 2.43
N HIS A 177 -8.81 -3.02 2.86
CA HIS A 177 -7.71 -3.50 2.04
C HIS A 177 -7.03 -4.67 2.74
N ALA A 178 -6.65 -5.70 1.99
CA ALA A 178 -5.93 -6.85 2.54
C ALA A 178 -4.81 -7.28 1.59
N ASN A 179 -3.66 -7.64 2.17
CA ASN A 179 -2.51 -8.15 1.43
C ASN A 179 -2.01 -9.46 2.04
N LEU A 180 -1.60 -10.36 1.16
CA LEU A 180 -0.86 -11.58 1.48
C LEU A 180 0.36 -11.62 0.56
N GLY A 181 1.55 -11.66 1.12
CA GLY A 181 2.80 -11.56 0.38
C GLY A 181 3.76 -12.70 0.67
N TYR A 182 4.54 -13.09 -0.34
CA TYR A 182 5.66 -14.00 -0.23
C TYR A 182 6.92 -13.33 -0.76
N TRP A 183 8.00 -13.46 0.00
CA TRP A 183 9.31 -12.88 -0.27
C TRP A 183 10.36 -13.94 0.19
N ASN A 184 11.48 -14.17 -0.51
CA ASN A 184 12.53 -15.15 -0.10
C ASN A 184 13.66 -14.52 0.78
N HIS A 185 14.90 -14.30 0.30
CA HIS A 185 15.94 -13.32 0.81
C HIS A 185 17.25 -13.46 0.02
N ASN A 186 17.54 -14.66 -0.48
CA ASN A 186 18.73 -15.00 -1.28
C ASN A 186 20.08 -14.47 -0.77
N GLU A 187 20.24 -14.47 0.55
CA GLU A 187 21.52 -14.38 1.23
C GLU A 187 22.40 -15.62 1.05
N LYS A 188 21.96 -16.68 0.33
CA LYS A 188 22.77 -17.90 0.20
C LYS A 188 24.13 -17.63 -0.45
N GLY A 189 25.21 -17.96 0.25
CA GLY A 189 26.59 -17.67 -0.14
C GLY A 189 27.05 -16.24 0.19
N LYS A 190 26.22 -15.46 0.89
CA LYS A 190 26.57 -14.12 1.38
C LYS A 190 27.33 -14.25 2.69
N VAL A 191 28.49 -13.60 2.76
CA VAL A 191 29.29 -13.43 3.98
C VAL A 191 28.87 -12.14 4.67
N PHE A 192 28.65 -12.22 5.99
CA PHE A 192 28.31 -11.11 6.87
C PHE A 192 29.47 -10.89 7.84
N SER A 193 30.02 -9.67 7.88
CA SER A 193 31.10 -9.29 8.81
C SER A 193 30.55 -8.66 10.09
N PHE A 194 31.15 -9.04 11.22
CA PHE A 194 30.81 -8.58 12.57
C PHE A 194 32.05 -8.00 13.28
N GLY A 195 32.79 -7.14 12.56
CA GLY A 195 34.07 -6.58 12.98
C GLY A 195 35.26 -7.25 12.28
N GLU A 196 36.48 -6.87 12.65
CA GLU A 196 37.71 -7.19 11.89
C GLU A 196 38.03 -8.69 11.73
N ASN A 197 37.49 -9.56 12.58
CA ASN A 197 37.90 -10.98 12.66
C ASN A 197 36.74 -11.98 12.71
N LEU A 198 35.49 -11.55 12.48
CA LEU A 198 34.32 -12.45 12.49
C LEU A 198 33.52 -12.29 11.20
N GLU A 199 33.55 -13.33 10.38
CA GLU A 199 32.78 -13.48 9.15
C GLU A 199 31.94 -14.75 9.22
N LEU A 200 30.64 -14.64 8.91
CA LEU A 200 29.70 -15.76 8.91
C LEU A 200 28.96 -15.81 7.57
N GLU A 201 28.89 -17.01 6.95
CA GLU A 201 28.23 -17.23 5.66
C GLU A 201 26.82 -17.80 5.86
N ALA A 202 25.84 -17.31 5.10
CA ALA A 202 24.50 -17.89 5.07
C ALA A 202 24.44 -19.07 4.07
N ASP A 203 24.20 -20.29 4.57
CA ASP A 203 24.19 -21.53 3.77
C ASP A 203 22.86 -21.81 3.03
N HIS A 204 21.81 -21.07 3.38
CA HIS A 204 20.47 -21.18 2.81
C HIS A 204 19.81 -19.80 2.69
N PRO A 205 18.86 -19.63 1.75
CA PRO A 205 18.12 -18.40 1.67
C PRO A 205 16.95 -18.41 2.65
N SER A 206 16.69 -17.33 3.38
CA SER A 206 15.48 -17.23 4.19
C SER A 206 14.24 -16.96 3.32
N GLN A 207 13.05 -16.98 3.93
CA GLN A 207 11.76 -16.82 3.28
C GLN A 207 10.74 -16.27 4.27
N GLU A 208 9.98 -15.23 3.91
CA GLU A 208 8.93 -14.67 4.75
C GLU A 208 7.58 -14.55 4.04
N PHE A 209 6.54 -14.75 4.83
CA PHE A 209 5.15 -14.53 4.50
C PHE A 209 4.66 -13.25 5.18
N ARG A 210 4.26 -12.27 4.39
CA ARG A 210 3.75 -10.98 4.88
C ARG A 210 2.23 -10.95 4.86
N MET A 211 1.65 -10.27 5.83
CA MET A 211 0.22 -10.00 5.87
C MET A 211 -0.04 -8.55 6.27
N ALA A 212 -1.04 -7.93 5.63
CA ALA A 212 -1.55 -6.64 6.05
C ALA A 212 -3.08 -6.62 5.90
N LEU A 213 -3.76 -6.01 6.86
CA LEU A 213 -5.18 -5.71 6.82
C LEU A 213 -5.34 -4.25 7.20
N ALA A 214 -6.05 -3.47 6.38
CA ALA A 214 -6.31 -2.08 6.69
C ALA A 214 -7.74 -1.64 6.44
N PHE A 215 -8.11 -0.65 7.24
CA PHE A 215 -9.37 0.06 7.19
C PHE A 215 -9.08 1.52 6.86
N ALA A 216 -9.79 2.08 5.88
CA ALA A 216 -9.67 3.49 5.52
C ALA A 216 -11.05 4.15 5.55
N PHE A 217 -11.18 5.25 6.29
CA PHE A 217 -12.37 6.08 6.38
C PHE A 217 -12.06 7.48 5.82
N PRO A 218 -12.30 7.71 4.51
CA PRO A 218 -12.09 8.98 3.86
C PRO A 218 -13.24 9.96 4.11
N THR A 219 -12.88 11.16 4.59
CA THR A 219 -13.73 12.36 4.59
C THR A 219 -13.40 13.22 3.37
N GLU A 220 -13.84 14.50 3.33
CA GLU A 220 -13.54 15.39 2.20
C GLU A 220 -12.05 15.76 2.11
N TYR A 221 -11.37 15.94 3.25
CA TYR A 221 -9.96 16.39 3.32
C TYR A 221 -9.05 15.45 4.10
N VAL A 222 -9.59 14.55 4.94
CA VAL A 222 -8.81 13.65 5.80
C VAL A 222 -9.23 12.19 5.58
N GLU A 223 -8.27 11.32 5.25
CA GLU A 223 -8.46 9.87 5.22
C GLU A 223 -7.85 9.27 6.49
N TYR A 224 -8.71 8.88 7.44
CA TYR A 224 -8.32 8.15 8.64
C TYR A 224 -8.05 6.69 8.30
N ARG A 225 -7.00 6.12 8.89
CA ARG A 225 -6.55 4.76 8.60
C ARG A 225 -6.16 4.02 9.86
N MET A 226 -6.34 2.70 9.78
CA MET A 226 -5.80 1.76 10.74
C MET A 226 -5.28 0.55 9.95
N GLU A 227 -4.01 0.20 10.14
CA GLU A 227 -3.39 -0.97 9.50
C GLU A 227 -2.92 -1.95 10.58
N LEU A 228 -3.22 -3.22 10.42
CA LEU A 228 -2.60 -4.32 11.14
C LEU A 228 -1.67 -5.03 10.17
N THR A 229 -0.37 -5.06 10.48
CA THR A 229 0.66 -5.58 9.59
C THR A 229 1.52 -6.60 10.33
N GLY A 230 2.14 -7.51 9.60
CA GLY A 230 3.09 -8.44 10.19
C GLY A 230 3.73 -9.37 9.16
N MET A 231 4.69 -10.14 9.65
CA MET A 231 5.39 -11.15 8.87
C MET A 231 5.61 -12.41 9.71
N LEU A 232 5.78 -13.53 9.03
CA LEU A 232 6.19 -14.81 9.58
C LEU A 232 7.27 -15.40 8.67
N TYR A 233 8.38 -15.88 9.24
CA TYR A 233 9.38 -16.59 8.43
C TYR A 233 8.87 -18.00 8.09
N LEU A 234 8.80 -18.32 6.80
CA LEU A 234 8.60 -19.67 6.28
C LEU A 234 9.91 -20.48 6.33
N GLN A 235 11.03 -19.79 6.12
CA GLN A 235 12.39 -20.26 6.36
C GLN A 235 13.10 -19.11 7.07
N LYS A 236 13.50 -19.30 8.33
CA LYS A 236 14.15 -18.24 9.10
C LYS A 236 15.56 -17.97 8.57
N PRO A 237 16.04 -16.71 8.59
CA PRO A 237 17.46 -16.43 8.46
C PRO A 237 18.25 -17.00 9.63
N HIS A 238 19.56 -17.13 9.47
CA HIS A 238 20.48 -17.54 10.54
C HIS A 238 20.40 -16.62 11.75
N GLY A 239 20.68 -17.16 12.95
CA GLY A 239 20.70 -16.39 14.21
C GLY A 239 21.82 -15.34 14.33
N PHE A 240 22.53 -15.04 13.24
CA PHE A 240 23.45 -13.90 13.09
C PHE A 240 22.83 -12.70 12.37
N ILE A 241 21.68 -12.88 11.74
CA ILE A 241 20.91 -11.79 11.15
C ILE A 241 20.09 -11.14 12.25
N TYR A 242 20.25 -9.84 12.47
CA TYR A 242 19.60 -9.14 13.58
C TYR A 242 18.08 -9.19 13.41
N SER A 243 17.57 -8.91 12.22
CA SER A 243 16.14 -8.96 11.89
C SER A 243 15.53 -10.38 11.84
N ALA A 244 16.16 -11.40 12.44
CA ALA A 244 15.72 -12.80 12.47
C ALA A 244 14.52 -13.10 13.42
N GLU A 245 13.71 -12.10 13.71
CA GLU A 245 12.51 -12.23 14.55
C GLU A 245 11.22 -11.93 13.76
N GLU A 246 10.09 -12.50 14.17
CA GLU A 246 8.79 -12.15 13.61
C GLU A 246 8.22 -10.88 14.26
N TYR A 247 7.58 -10.01 13.45
CA TYR A 247 6.91 -8.82 13.96
C TYR A 247 5.42 -8.74 13.58
N ALA A 248 4.68 -8.00 14.40
CA ALA A 248 3.36 -7.47 14.08
C ALA A 248 3.22 -6.04 14.61
N PHE A 249 2.62 -5.15 13.82
CA PHE A 249 2.39 -3.74 14.15
C PHE A 249 0.93 -3.35 13.96
N LEU A 250 0.44 -2.48 14.85
CA LEU A 250 -0.75 -1.67 14.62
C LEU A 250 -0.31 -0.25 14.23
N THR A 251 -0.75 0.22 13.06
CA THR A 251 -0.41 1.53 12.51
C THR A 251 -1.66 2.38 12.30
N PRO A 252 -2.10 3.16 13.31
CA PRO A 252 -2.96 4.31 13.07
C PRO A 252 -2.25 5.33 12.17
N SER A 253 -2.96 5.85 11.16
CA SER A 253 -2.46 6.94 10.32
C SER A 253 -3.57 7.84 9.77
N ILE A 254 -3.19 9.03 9.31
CA ILE A 254 -4.06 9.99 8.62
C ILE A 254 -3.37 10.48 7.34
N ARG A 255 -4.15 10.66 6.27
CA ARG A 255 -3.74 11.44 5.08
C ARG A 255 -4.53 12.73 5.02
N ILE A 256 -3.86 13.86 4.98
CA ILE A 256 -4.47 15.18 4.81
C ILE A 256 -4.27 15.63 3.36
N GLY A 257 -5.36 15.79 2.62
CA GLY A 257 -5.37 16.38 1.28
C GLY A 257 -5.26 17.89 1.38
N ILE A 258 -4.09 18.44 1.05
CA ILE A 258 -3.84 19.89 1.06
C ILE A 258 -4.30 20.51 -0.26
N LEU A 259 -4.02 19.84 -1.39
CA LEU A 259 -4.45 20.19 -2.74
C LEU A 259 -4.84 18.91 -3.49
N SER A 260 -5.48 19.04 -4.65
CA SER A 260 -5.85 17.90 -5.51
C SER A 260 -4.69 16.96 -5.85
N TRP A 261 -3.49 17.55 -5.92
CA TRP A 261 -2.24 16.90 -6.28
C TRP A 261 -1.28 16.76 -5.09
N LEU A 262 -1.58 17.32 -3.92
CA LEU A 262 -0.69 17.33 -2.75
C LEU A 262 -1.40 16.79 -1.51
N SER A 263 -0.84 15.76 -0.90
CA SER A 263 -1.26 15.30 0.42
C SER A 263 -0.06 15.03 1.34
N VAL A 264 -0.33 15.05 2.64
CA VAL A 264 0.63 14.69 3.69
C VAL A 264 0.10 13.48 4.43
N ASP A 265 0.97 12.50 4.67
CA ASP A 265 0.70 11.30 5.46
C ASP A 265 1.38 11.43 6.83
N LEU A 266 0.66 11.11 7.90
CA LEU A 266 1.16 11.04 9.27
C LEU A 266 0.73 9.70 9.88
N GLY A 267 1.65 8.94 10.46
CA GLY A 267 1.34 7.66 11.09
C GLY A 267 2.25 7.32 12.25
N GLY A 268 1.82 6.34 13.05
CA GLY A 268 2.62 5.79 14.14
C GLY A 268 2.41 4.29 14.25
N ASP A 269 3.49 3.52 14.23
CA ASP A 269 3.51 2.09 14.47
C ASP A 269 3.55 1.82 15.97
N ILE A 270 2.82 0.80 16.40
CA ILE A 270 2.84 0.26 17.76
C ILE A 270 3.07 -1.24 17.64
N ARG A 271 4.19 -1.74 18.18
CA ARG A 271 4.53 -3.17 18.13
C ARG A 271 3.55 -3.98 18.97
N LEU A 272 2.98 -5.02 18.37
CA LEU A 272 2.10 -5.99 19.04
C LEU A 272 2.81 -7.32 19.31
N SER A 273 3.86 -7.65 18.55
CA SER A 273 4.68 -8.83 18.78
C SER A 273 5.55 -8.68 20.03
N PRO A 274 5.72 -9.74 20.84
CA PRO A 274 6.57 -9.66 22.03
C PRO A 274 8.01 -9.30 21.67
N GLU A 275 8.69 -8.58 22.57
CA GLU A 275 10.15 -8.45 22.53
C GLU A 275 10.79 -9.85 22.65
N ARG A 276 11.80 -10.16 21.83
CA ARG A 276 12.55 -11.42 21.91
C ARG A 276 14.01 -11.21 21.52
N GLU A 277 14.92 -11.58 22.42
CA GLU A 277 16.36 -11.64 22.11
C GLU A 277 16.63 -12.81 21.16
N TRP A 278 16.87 -12.51 19.88
CA TRP A 278 17.28 -13.47 18.85
C TRP A 278 18.71 -13.17 18.38
N THR A 279 19.69 -13.56 19.18
CA THR A 279 21.09 -13.64 18.76
C THR A 279 21.69 -14.95 19.25
N THR A 280 22.45 -15.63 18.40
CA THR A 280 23.31 -16.74 18.83
C THR A 280 24.49 -16.21 19.66
N ALA A 281 24.94 -16.99 20.66
CA ALA A 281 25.91 -16.54 21.66
C ALA A 281 27.33 -16.23 21.11
N GLU A 282 27.58 -16.56 19.85
CA GLU A 282 28.88 -16.42 19.17
C GLU A 282 29.10 -15.01 18.59
N ILE A 283 28.16 -14.08 18.80
CA ILE A 283 28.04 -12.84 18.03
C ILE A 283 27.89 -11.64 18.96
N PRO A 284 28.56 -10.51 18.67
CA PRO A 284 28.27 -9.25 19.35
C PRO A 284 26.78 -8.90 19.23
N PRO A 285 26.03 -8.80 20.34
CA PRO A 285 24.63 -8.44 20.28
C PRO A 285 24.51 -7.02 19.70
N ALA A 286 23.49 -6.75 18.89
CA ALA A 286 23.29 -5.44 18.26
C ALA A 286 23.29 -4.28 19.26
N PHE A 287 22.85 -4.59 20.49
CA PHE A 287 22.86 -3.69 21.63
C PHE A 287 23.54 -4.39 22.81
N PRO A 288 24.34 -3.69 23.63
CA PRO A 288 24.98 -4.29 24.79
C PRO A 288 23.95 -4.92 25.74
N ALA A 289 24.31 -6.04 26.36
CA ALA A 289 23.47 -6.72 27.34
C ALA A 289 23.07 -5.78 28.49
N GLY A 290 21.78 -5.71 28.82
CA GLY A 290 21.26 -4.76 29.80
C GLY A 290 20.92 -3.36 29.26
N SER A 291 21.16 -3.07 27.97
CA SER A 291 20.70 -1.83 27.30
C SER A 291 19.17 -1.63 27.37
N GLY A 292 18.41 -2.71 27.57
CA GLY A 292 16.95 -2.67 27.53
C GLY A 292 16.37 -2.60 26.11
N ILE A 293 17.21 -2.79 25.08
CA ILE A 293 16.79 -3.05 23.71
C ILE A 293 17.07 -4.53 23.43
N THR A 294 16.00 -5.32 23.53
CA THR A 294 15.97 -6.79 23.48
C THR A 294 15.52 -7.29 22.10
N SER A 295 14.91 -6.43 21.29
CA SER A 295 14.35 -6.76 19.98
C SER A 295 15.02 -5.99 18.85
N SER A 296 14.96 -6.59 17.67
CA SER A 296 15.57 -6.12 16.44
C SER A 296 14.62 -5.29 15.57
N TYR A 297 13.33 -5.24 15.87
CA TYR A 297 12.39 -4.24 15.36
C TYR A 297 11.94 -3.28 16.46
N PRO A 298 11.74 -2.00 16.14
CA PRO A 298 11.44 -0.96 17.12
C PRO A 298 10.05 -1.16 17.74
N ASP A 299 9.88 -0.77 19.01
CA ASP A 299 8.60 -0.93 19.73
C ASP A 299 7.52 0.04 19.22
N TRP A 300 7.96 1.17 18.68
CA TRP A 300 7.15 2.20 18.06
C TRP A 300 7.90 2.84 16.90
N LYS A 301 7.23 3.46 15.94
CA LYS A 301 7.91 4.23 14.87
C LYS A 301 6.96 5.30 14.35
N VAL A 302 7.40 6.54 14.20
CA VAL A 302 6.58 7.58 13.57
C VAL A 302 6.91 7.68 12.08
N HIS A 303 5.90 7.99 11.28
CA HIS A 303 5.99 8.16 9.82
C HIS A 303 5.48 9.54 9.41
N PHE A 304 6.22 10.20 8.52
CA PHE A 304 5.84 11.44 7.87
C PHE A 304 6.08 11.32 6.37
N GLY A 305 5.01 11.41 5.57
CA GLY A 305 5.10 11.31 4.12
C GLY A 305 4.55 12.52 3.38
N ILE A 306 5.19 12.89 2.27
CA ILE A 306 4.72 13.92 1.35
C ILE A 306 4.39 13.26 0.01
N ASN A 307 3.26 13.64 -0.57
CA ASN A 307 2.62 12.88 -1.63
C ASN A 307 2.17 13.83 -2.75
N ILE A 308 2.84 13.76 -3.90
CA ILE A 308 2.62 14.61 -5.08
C ILE A 308 2.10 13.75 -6.24
N LYS A 309 0.98 14.12 -6.84
CA LYS A 309 0.33 13.40 -7.96
C LYS A 309 0.18 14.32 -9.16
N TYR A 310 0.78 13.94 -10.29
CA TYR A 310 0.74 14.72 -11.52
C TYR A 310 0.13 13.89 -12.66
N ASN A 311 -0.91 14.41 -13.30
CA ASN A 311 -1.57 13.74 -14.43
C ASN A 311 -1.13 14.34 -15.77
N PHE A 312 -0.25 13.63 -16.48
CA PHE A 312 0.26 14.03 -17.79
C PHE A 312 -0.82 14.05 -18.90
N LYS A 313 -1.95 13.33 -18.73
CA LYS A 313 -3.05 13.34 -19.71
C LYS A 313 -4.02 14.49 -19.48
N GLU A 314 -4.24 14.90 -18.24
CA GLU A 314 -5.10 16.06 -17.93
C GLU A 314 -4.40 17.38 -18.24
N ASN A 315 -3.08 17.51 -18.01
CA ASN A 315 -2.34 18.74 -18.30
C ASN A 315 -2.12 19.08 -19.79
N ARG A 316 -2.86 18.44 -20.72
CA ARG A 316 -3.07 18.96 -22.08
C ARG A 316 -4.21 19.99 -22.18
N GLY A 317 -4.90 20.26 -21.08
CA GLY A 317 -5.76 21.43 -20.88
C GLY A 317 -6.01 21.60 -19.40
N GLY A 318 -5.63 22.75 -18.82
CA GLY A 318 -5.63 22.97 -17.38
C GLY A 318 -6.99 22.76 -16.69
N GLU A 319 -6.98 22.74 -15.35
CA GLU A 319 -8.10 22.47 -14.42
C GLU A 319 -8.28 21.02 -13.90
N GLY A 320 -7.22 20.45 -13.32
CA GLY A 320 -7.20 19.12 -12.68
C GLY A 320 -7.87 18.98 -11.30
N PHE A 321 -8.76 19.88 -10.87
CA PHE A 321 -9.56 19.69 -9.63
C PHE A 321 -11.03 20.01 -9.81
N THR A 322 -11.35 21.11 -10.51
CA THR A 322 -12.71 21.41 -10.95
C THR A 322 -13.30 20.21 -11.67
N ARG A 323 -12.55 19.49 -12.52
CA ARG A 323 -13.09 18.37 -13.30
C ARG A 323 -13.43 17.10 -12.52
N TYR A 324 -12.70 16.75 -11.44
CA TYR A 324 -13.08 15.58 -10.62
C TYR A 324 -14.32 15.88 -9.78
N GLN A 325 -14.39 17.03 -9.10
CA GLN A 325 -15.60 17.44 -8.40
C GLN A 325 -16.78 17.68 -9.36
N LYS A 326 -16.54 18.26 -10.55
CA LYS A 326 -17.58 18.49 -11.57
C LYS A 326 -18.04 17.19 -12.21
N SER A 327 -17.18 16.19 -12.43
CA SER A 327 -17.61 14.87 -12.91
C SER A 327 -18.34 14.05 -11.83
N ALA A 328 -17.97 14.17 -10.56
CA ALA A 328 -18.71 13.59 -9.45
C ALA A 328 -20.08 14.26 -9.28
N ARG A 329 -20.15 15.60 -9.34
CA ARG A 329 -21.42 16.36 -9.34
C ARG A 329 -22.26 16.03 -10.57
N GLN A 330 -21.71 16.04 -11.78
CA GLN A 330 -22.41 15.68 -13.01
C GLN A 330 -22.90 14.22 -13.00
N LYS A 331 -22.18 13.29 -12.37
CA LYS A 331 -22.69 11.92 -12.17
C LYS A 331 -23.86 11.88 -11.19
N VAL A 332 -23.78 12.57 -10.05
CA VAL A 332 -24.90 12.67 -9.09
C VAL A 332 -26.11 13.36 -9.72
N GLU A 333 -25.88 14.45 -10.46
CA GLU A 333 -26.90 15.23 -11.18
C GLU A 333 -27.54 14.42 -12.32
N MET A 334 -26.74 13.64 -13.06
CA MET A 334 -27.23 12.69 -14.08
C MET A 334 -28.00 11.52 -13.45
N GLU A 335 -27.52 10.96 -12.32
CA GLU A 335 -28.22 9.92 -11.57
C GLU A 335 -29.56 10.44 -11.01
N GLN A 336 -29.60 11.67 -10.49
CA GLN A 336 -30.86 12.33 -10.09
C GLN A 336 -31.78 12.60 -11.28
N THR A 337 -31.25 13.11 -12.40
CA THR A 337 -32.04 13.32 -13.62
C THR A 337 -32.65 12.01 -14.12
N LEU A 338 -31.90 10.90 -14.08
CA LEU A 338 -32.40 9.57 -14.44
C LEU A 338 -33.47 9.06 -13.46
N ILE A 339 -33.32 9.30 -12.15
CA ILE A 339 -34.35 8.98 -11.16
C ILE A 339 -35.63 9.77 -11.44
N ASP A 340 -35.51 11.07 -11.67
CA ASP A 340 -36.64 11.97 -11.99
C ASP A 340 -37.31 11.58 -13.32
N GLU A 341 -36.55 11.21 -14.35
CA GLU A 341 -37.09 10.67 -15.61
C GLU A 341 -37.81 9.33 -15.41
N ILE A 342 -37.30 8.44 -14.57
CA ILE A 342 -37.95 7.17 -14.24
C ILE A 342 -39.27 7.43 -13.47
N GLU A 343 -39.28 8.35 -12.52
CA GLU A 343 -40.52 8.73 -11.81
C GLU A 343 -41.54 9.40 -12.73
N ASN A 344 -41.12 10.33 -13.57
CA ASN A 344 -41.99 11.00 -14.53
C ASN A 344 -42.51 10.02 -15.60
N THR A 345 -41.72 9.03 -16.01
CA THR A 345 -42.16 7.96 -16.90
C THR A 345 -43.19 7.06 -16.22
N LYS A 346 -43.01 6.70 -14.94
CA LYS A 346 -44.01 5.97 -14.16
C LYS A 346 -45.32 6.74 -13.98
N LYS A 347 -45.26 8.07 -13.76
CA LYS A 347 -46.45 8.94 -13.70
C LYS A 347 -47.20 8.94 -15.05
N ARG A 348 -46.51 9.19 -16.15
CA ARG A 348 -47.08 9.14 -17.51
C ARG A 348 -47.67 7.76 -17.86
N GLN A 349 -47.05 6.67 -17.41
CA GLN A 349 -47.61 5.33 -17.61
C GLN A 349 -48.96 5.15 -16.90
N LYS A 350 -49.09 5.64 -15.65
CA LYS A 350 -50.38 5.64 -14.92
C LYS A 350 -51.43 6.50 -15.63
N GLU A 351 -51.07 7.72 -16.04
CA GLU A 351 -51.97 8.61 -16.80
C GLU A 351 -52.46 7.96 -18.10
N VAL A 352 -51.59 7.22 -18.81
CA VAL A 352 -51.97 6.47 -20.02
C VAL A 352 -52.87 5.28 -19.72
N GLU A 353 -52.71 4.59 -18.58
CA GLU A 353 -53.65 3.54 -18.14
C GLU A 353 -55.02 4.12 -17.76
N GLU A 354 -55.05 5.25 -17.05
CA GLU A 354 -56.29 5.97 -16.71
C GLU A 354 -57.01 6.46 -17.97
N LEU A 355 -56.30 7.05 -18.94
CA LEU A 355 -56.88 7.47 -20.22
C LEU A 355 -57.38 6.28 -21.07
N LYS A 356 -56.73 5.12 -21.03
CA LYS A 356 -57.23 3.89 -21.66
C LYS A 356 -58.52 3.39 -20.98
N LYS A 357 -58.60 3.48 -19.65
CA LYS A 357 -59.80 3.11 -18.89
C LYS A 357 -60.96 4.06 -19.21
N LEU A 358 -60.72 5.37 -19.15
CA LEU A 358 -61.69 6.40 -19.51
C LEU A 358 -62.18 6.21 -20.96
N ARG A 359 -61.27 5.99 -21.91
CA ARG A 359 -61.64 5.71 -23.31
C ARG A 359 -62.53 4.47 -23.44
N LYS A 360 -62.26 3.39 -22.69
CA LYS A 360 -63.09 2.18 -22.70
C LYS A 360 -64.49 2.47 -22.13
N GLU A 361 -64.55 3.20 -21.02
CA GLU A 361 -65.81 3.64 -20.41
C GLU A 361 -66.62 4.53 -21.38
N THR A 362 -65.98 5.49 -22.05
CA THR A 362 -66.61 6.33 -23.10
C THR A 362 -67.01 5.52 -24.34
N GLU A 363 -66.24 4.51 -24.77
CA GLU A 363 -66.61 3.63 -25.88
C GLU A 363 -67.81 2.73 -25.53
N GLU A 364 -67.90 2.24 -24.28
CA GLU A 364 -69.06 1.51 -23.76
C GLU A 364 -70.30 2.42 -23.62
N GLU A 365 -70.12 3.67 -23.17
CA GLU A 365 -71.18 4.67 -23.07
C GLU A 365 -71.69 5.10 -24.45
N ILE A 366 -70.80 5.31 -25.44
CA ILE A 366 -71.16 5.56 -26.84
C ILE A 366 -71.90 4.36 -27.46
N GLN A 367 -71.51 3.11 -27.14
CA GLN A 367 -72.25 1.94 -27.61
C GLN A 367 -73.65 1.84 -26.99
N ASN A 368 -73.80 2.17 -25.70
CA ASN A 368 -75.10 2.22 -25.04
C ASN A 368 -75.97 3.35 -25.60
N LEU A 369 -75.43 4.55 -25.80
CA LEU A 369 -76.15 5.66 -26.45
C LEU A 369 -76.57 5.31 -27.88
N LYS A 370 -75.72 4.61 -28.67
CA LYS A 370 -76.10 4.10 -29.99
C LYS A 370 -77.21 3.04 -29.96
N ARG A 371 -77.31 2.24 -28.89
CA ARG A 371 -78.43 1.30 -28.68
C ARG A 371 -79.73 1.97 -28.24
N VAL A 372 -79.65 3.17 -27.65
CA VAL A 372 -80.81 3.91 -27.12
C VAL A 372 -81.35 4.93 -28.13
N PHE A 373 -80.50 5.48 -29.00
CA PHE A 373 -80.83 6.55 -29.95
C PHE A 373 -80.55 6.22 -31.43
N GLY A 374 -80.10 5.01 -31.75
CA GLY A 374 -79.97 4.51 -33.12
C GLY A 374 -81.04 3.45 -33.41
N GLU A 375 -81.77 3.65 -34.52
CA GLU A 375 -82.60 2.62 -35.16
C GLU A 375 -81.75 1.53 -35.84
#